data_AF-D0USK0-F1
#
_entry.id   AF-D0USK0-F1
#
_cell.length_a   1.000
_cell.length_b   1.000
_cell.length_c   1.000
_cell.angle_alpha   90.00
_cell.angle_beta   90.00
_cell.angle_gamma   90.00
#
_symmetry.space_group_name_H-M   'P 1'
#
loop_
_entity.id
_entity.type
_entity.pdbx_description
1 polymer ?
#
loop_
_entity_poly.entity_id
_entity_poly.type
_entity_poly.pdbx_seq_one_letter_code
_entity_poly.pdbx_strand_id
1 'polypeptide(L)'
;RHLAGEISQEWSELTEEHAEMKAKLVKLSQEIVPYHMNHNAEAEACDLLMEIERLDLLEQYVDESVFSRVCLYLTSCVPYVPEPEDTNLLLTALKLLRKFNRYPEALRLAMQLNDVTLIEEIFNSCLDKSIQKQMAFMLGRQQIFLEINEDLDDYDDLVEITSNSHLNSHFLSLAREL
;
A
#
# COMPACT_ATOMS: atom_id res chain seq x y z
N ARG A 1 15.44 -19.93 -20.00
CA ARG A 1 15.25 -18.71 -20.82
C ARG A 1 13.95 -18.12 -20.33
N HIS A 2 14.02 -16.99 -19.64
CA HIS A 2 12.90 -16.44 -18.87
C HIS A 2 12.10 -15.52 -19.78
N LEU A 3 10.91 -15.97 -20.18
CA LEU A 3 9.99 -15.24 -21.06
C LEU A 3 9.72 -13.82 -20.55
N ALA A 4 9.59 -13.65 -19.23
CA ALA A 4 9.43 -12.34 -18.60
C ALA A 4 10.59 -11.38 -18.90
N GLY A 5 11.84 -11.84 -18.80
CA GLY A 5 13.00 -10.99 -19.11
C GLY A 5 13.15 -10.65 -20.60
N GLU A 6 12.71 -11.54 -21.49
CA GLU A 6 12.67 -11.26 -22.94
C GLU A 6 11.60 -10.19 -23.26
N ILE A 7 10.42 -10.26 -22.61
CA ILE A 7 9.35 -9.26 -22.74
C ILE A 7 9.83 -7.88 -22.30
N SER A 8 10.51 -7.79 -21.17
CA SER A 8 10.99 -6.52 -20.63
C SER A 8 12.10 -5.90 -21.49
N GLN A 9 12.99 -6.72 -22.05
CA GLN A 9 14.00 -6.27 -23.02
C GLN A 9 13.34 -5.72 -24.29
N GLU A 10 12.40 -6.46 -24.88
CA GLU A 10 11.67 -6.00 -26.06
C GLU A 10 10.87 -4.72 -25.76
N TRP A 11 10.25 -4.61 -24.57
CA TRP A 11 9.50 -3.42 -24.18
C TRP A 11 10.37 -2.15 -24.16
N SER A 12 11.59 -2.27 -23.63
CA SER A 12 12.57 -1.18 -23.54
C SER A 12 13.09 -0.75 -24.91
N GLU A 13 13.22 -1.69 -25.85
CA GLU A 13 13.67 -1.41 -27.23
C GLU A 13 12.57 -0.79 -28.12
N LEU A 14 11.29 -0.98 -27.78
CA LEU A 14 10.17 -0.48 -28.57
C LEU A 14 9.87 1.02 -28.37
N THR A 15 9.96 1.79 -29.46
CA THR A 15 9.49 3.18 -29.54
C THR A 15 7.95 3.28 -29.64
N GLU A 16 7.40 4.49 -29.42
CA GLU A 16 5.95 4.76 -29.50
C GLU A 16 5.31 4.41 -30.86
N GLU A 17 6.11 4.34 -31.93
CA GLU A 17 5.66 3.95 -33.28
C GLU A 17 5.19 2.48 -33.36
N HIS A 18 5.53 1.65 -32.37
CA HIS A 18 5.17 0.24 -32.28
C HIS A 18 4.08 -0.05 -31.24
N ALA A 19 3.08 0.83 -31.12
CA ALA A 19 1.96 0.69 -30.19
C ALA A 19 1.23 -0.67 -30.29
N GLU A 20 1.11 -1.25 -31.49
CA GLU A 20 0.50 -2.57 -31.69
C GLU A 20 1.30 -3.71 -31.06
N MET A 21 2.63 -3.63 -31.11
CA MET A 21 3.49 -4.64 -30.48
C MET A 21 3.51 -4.46 -28.96
N LYS A 22 3.54 -3.21 -28.46
CA LYS A 22 3.35 -2.93 -27.02
C LYS A 22 2.03 -3.53 -26.52
N ALA A 23 0.93 -3.36 -27.25
CA ALA A 23 -0.34 -3.97 -26.89
C ALA A 23 -0.30 -5.51 -26.85
N LYS A 24 0.49 -6.15 -27.73
CA LYS A 24 0.69 -7.62 -27.69
C LYS A 24 1.52 -8.05 -26.49
N LEU A 25 2.58 -7.32 -26.15
CA LEU A 25 3.40 -7.58 -24.97
C LEU A 25 2.57 -7.47 -23.69
N VAL A 26 1.74 -6.42 -23.57
CA VAL A 26 0.82 -6.29 -22.42
C VAL A 26 -0.14 -7.47 -22.33
N LYS A 27 -0.74 -7.92 -23.45
CA LYS A 27 -1.61 -9.11 -23.46
C LYS A 27 -0.87 -10.37 -23.01
N LEU A 28 0.37 -10.54 -23.44
CA LEU A 28 1.20 -11.67 -23.02
C LEU A 28 1.51 -11.59 -21.52
N SER A 29 1.84 -10.41 -20.99
CA SER A 29 2.02 -10.19 -19.55
C SER A 29 0.75 -10.49 -18.75
N GLN A 30 -0.43 -10.20 -19.28
CA GLN A 30 -1.71 -10.55 -18.65
C GLN A 30 -1.96 -12.06 -18.55
N GLU A 31 -1.36 -12.88 -19.40
CA GLU A 31 -1.43 -14.34 -19.28
C GLU A 31 -0.37 -14.88 -18.31
N ILE A 32 0.79 -14.22 -18.24
CA ILE A 32 1.95 -14.62 -17.43
C ILE A 32 1.76 -14.27 -15.95
N VAL A 33 1.24 -13.08 -15.63
CA VAL A 33 1.06 -12.61 -14.24
C VAL A 33 0.20 -13.56 -13.40
N PRO A 34 -1.01 -14.00 -13.85
CA PRO A 34 -1.82 -14.97 -13.10
C PRO A 34 -1.09 -16.30 -12.88
N TYR A 35 -0.29 -16.74 -13.86
CA TYR A 35 0.48 -17.97 -13.73
C TYR A 35 1.52 -17.84 -12.62
N HIS A 36 2.30 -16.76 -12.57
CA HIS A 36 3.28 -16.52 -11.52
C HIS A 36 2.63 -16.38 -10.13
N MET A 37 1.51 -15.65 -10.03
CA MET A 37 0.78 -15.49 -8.77
C MET A 37 0.28 -16.84 -8.23
N ASN A 38 -0.17 -17.76 -9.10
CA ASN A 38 -0.60 -19.10 -8.69
C ASN A 38 0.56 -20.04 -8.30
N HIS A 39 1.79 -19.76 -8.74
CA HIS A 39 2.96 -20.59 -8.50
C HIS A 39 3.92 -20.00 -7.46
N ASN A 40 3.45 -19.08 -6.60
CA ASN A 40 4.26 -18.41 -5.57
C ASN A 40 5.46 -17.64 -6.14
N ALA A 41 5.33 -17.12 -7.36
CA ALA A 41 6.32 -16.27 -8.01
C ALA A 41 5.83 -14.81 -8.04
N GLU A 42 5.30 -14.32 -6.91
CA GLU A 42 4.73 -12.98 -6.81
C GLU A 42 5.74 -11.88 -7.15
N ALA A 43 7.00 -12.05 -6.72
CA ALA A 43 8.08 -11.12 -6.99
C ALA A 43 8.33 -10.98 -8.49
N GLU A 44 8.44 -12.11 -9.21
CA GLU A 44 8.63 -12.10 -10.67
C GLU A 44 7.45 -11.44 -11.40
N ALA A 45 6.23 -11.64 -10.91
CA ALA A 45 5.05 -10.99 -11.48
C ALA A 45 5.06 -9.47 -11.25
N CYS A 46 5.48 -9.03 -10.06
CA CYS A 46 5.61 -7.61 -9.74
C CYS A 46 6.73 -6.98 -10.58
N ASP A 47 7.88 -7.63 -10.69
CA ASP A 47 9.02 -7.16 -11.49
C ASP A 47 8.64 -6.99 -12.95
N LEU A 48 7.97 -7.99 -13.54
CA LEU A 48 7.47 -7.88 -14.91
C LEU A 48 6.54 -6.68 -15.10
N LEU A 49 5.62 -6.45 -14.15
CA LEU A 49 4.67 -5.32 -14.23
C LEU A 49 5.35 -3.96 -13.99
N MET A 50 6.39 -3.91 -13.16
CA MET A 50 7.22 -2.71 -12.96
C MET A 50 8.00 -2.38 -14.24
N GLU A 51 8.64 -3.37 -14.85
CA GLU A 51 9.47 -3.19 -16.06
C GLU A 51 8.65 -2.75 -17.29
N ILE A 52 7.40 -3.18 -17.41
CA ILE A 52 6.50 -2.72 -18.48
C ILE A 52 5.69 -1.46 -18.10
N GLU A 53 5.93 -0.88 -16.92
CA GLU A 53 5.22 0.30 -16.38
C GLU A 53 3.69 0.11 -16.29
N ARG A 54 3.21 -1.12 -16.04
CA ARG A 54 1.77 -1.47 -15.95
C ARG A 54 1.36 -2.06 -14.61
N LEU A 55 1.81 -1.44 -13.52
CA LEU A 55 1.40 -1.78 -12.16
C LEU A 55 -0.12 -1.67 -11.92
N ASP A 56 -0.84 -0.90 -12.75
CA ASP A 56 -2.30 -0.80 -12.73
C ASP A 56 -3.01 -2.16 -12.89
N LEU A 57 -2.38 -3.11 -13.58
CA LEU A 57 -2.94 -4.43 -13.80
C LEU A 57 -2.86 -5.34 -12.57
N LEU A 58 -1.98 -5.02 -11.62
CA LEU A 58 -1.72 -5.86 -10.45
C LEU A 58 -3.00 -6.07 -9.61
N GLU A 59 -3.85 -5.05 -9.49
CA GLU A 59 -5.08 -5.11 -8.70
C GLU A 59 -6.07 -6.20 -9.17
N GLN A 60 -6.00 -6.59 -10.45
CA GLN A 60 -6.91 -7.57 -11.05
C GLN A 60 -6.51 -9.02 -10.72
N TYR A 61 -5.23 -9.25 -10.41
CA TYR A 61 -4.65 -10.58 -10.27
C TYR A 61 -4.22 -10.92 -8.84
N VAL A 62 -4.41 -9.99 -7.91
CA VAL A 62 -4.08 -10.19 -6.49
C VAL A 62 -5.31 -10.65 -5.73
N ASP A 63 -5.16 -11.82 -5.09
CA ASP A 63 -6.14 -12.46 -4.21
C ASP A 63 -5.76 -12.32 -2.71
N GLU A 64 -6.68 -12.71 -1.82
CA GLU A 64 -6.51 -12.61 -0.35
C GLU A 64 -5.32 -13.45 0.19
N SER A 65 -4.94 -14.53 -0.49
CA SER A 65 -3.78 -15.34 -0.08
C SER A 65 -2.43 -14.74 -0.51
N VAL A 66 -2.45 -13.82 -1.48
CA VAL A 66 -1.25 -13.33 -2.17
C VAL A 66 -0.95 -11.87 -1.82
N PHE A 67 -1.98 -11.05 -1.54
CA PHE A 67 -1.83 -9.61 -1.35
C PHE A 67 -0.81 -9.23 -0.27
N SER A 68 -0.73 -10.01 0.81
CA SER A 68 0.19 -9.73 1.92
C SER A 68 1.65 -9.81 1.47
N ARG A 69 1.99 -10.82 0.67
CA ARG A 69 3.32 -11.02 0.08
C ARG A 69 3.63 -9.96 -0.96
N VAL A 70 2.66 -9.62 -1.81
CA VAL A 70 2.80 -8.56 -2.82
C VAL A 70 3.02 -7.20 -2.16
N CYS A 71 2.22 -6.82 -1.16
CA CYS A 71 2.38 -5.55 -0.45
C CYS A 71 3.73 -5.48 0.28
N LEU A 72 4.17 -6.59 0.90
CA LEU A 72 5.48 -6.67 1.53
C LEU A 72 6.60 -6.47 0.50
N TYR A 73 6.48 -7.12 -0.67
CA TYR A 73 7.45 -6.99 -1.76
C TYR A 73 7.53 -5.54 -2.25
N LEU A 74 6.40 -4.95 -2.64
CA LEU A 74 6.33 -3.56 -3.11
C LEU A 74 6.93 -2.59 -2.10
N THR A 75 6.55 -2.70 -0.82
CA THR A 75 7.08 -1.84 0.26
C THR A 75 8.58 -2.02 0.47
N SER A 76 9.09 -3.25 0.28
CA SER A 76 10.53 -3.53 0.39
C SER A 76 11.32 -2.96 -0.79
N CYS A 77 10.69 -2.79 -1.96
CA CYS A 77 11.31 -2.20 -3.15
C CYS A 77 11.43 -0.67 -3.07
N VAL A 78 10.52 0.00 -2.37
CA VAL A 78 10.49 1.48 -2.22
C VAL A 78 11.87 2.12 -1.94
N PRO A 79 12.68 1.68 -0.95
CA PRO A 79 13.97 2.31 -0.69
C PRO A 79 15.03 2.11 -1.78
N TYR A 80 14.79 1.24 -2.76
CA TYR A 80 15.72 0.93 -3.86
C TYR A 80 15.35 1.60 -5.18
N VAL A 81 14.22 2.30 -5.22
CA VAL A 81 13.63 2.88 -6.43
C VAL A 81 13.64 4.41 -6.30
N PRO A 82 14.01 5.16 -7.36
CA PRO A 82 14.01 6.62 -7.31
C PRO A 82 12.59 7.21 -7.37
N GLU A 83 12.43 8.44 -6.88
CA GLU A 83 11.25 9.25 -7.18
C GLU A 83 11.16 9.51 -8.70
N PRO A 84 9.97 9.37 -9.35
CA PRO A 84 8.63 9.22 -8.76
C PRO A 84 8.09 7.77 -8.70
N GLU A 85 8.88 6.77 -9.09
CA GLU A 85 8.43 5.38 -9.14
C GLU A 85 8.14 4.82 -7.74
N ASP A 86 8.90 5.24 -6.74
CA ASP A 86 8.69 4.90 -5.33
C ASP A 86 7.27 5.25 -4.84
N THR A 87 6.77 6.41 -5.24
CA THR A 87 5.46 6.96 -4.92
C THR A 87 4.37 6.13 -5.60
N ASN A 88 4.60 5.73 -6.86
CA ASN A 88 3.69 4.84 -7.58
C ASN A 88 3.58 3.45 -6.93
N LEU A 89 4.70 2.91 -6.43
CA LEU A 89 4.71 1.65 -5.69
C LEU A 89 3.92 1.76 -4.39
N LEU A 90 4.16 2.82 -3.61
CA LEU A 90 3.43 3.08 -2.36
C LEU A 90 1.94 3.26 -2.60
N LEU A 91 1.54 4.03 -3.61
CA LEU A 91 0.14 4.23 -3.98
C LEU A 91 -0.53 2.92 -4.42
N THR A 92 0.18 2.08 -5.17
CA THR A 92 -0.34 0.77 -5.61
C THR A 92 -0.51 -0.17 -4.42
N ALA A 93 0.48 -0.27 -3.54
CA ALA A 93 0.39 -1.05 -2.31
C ALA A 93 -0.75 -0.55 -1.40
N LEU A 94 -0.91 0.77 -1.26
CA LEU A 94 -2.00 1.38 -0.49
C LEU A 94 -3.38 1.00 -1.06
N LYS A 95 -3.57 1.05 -2.39
CA LYS A 95 -4.82 0.62 -3.03
C LYS A 95 -5.14 -0.85 -2.75
N LEU A 96 -4.14 -1.73 -2.86
CA LEU A 96 -4.29 -3.15 -2.53
C LEU A 96 -4.69 -3.34 -1.05
N LEU A 97 -4.01 -2.66 -0.11
CA LEU A 97 -4.34 -2.76 1.31
C LEU A 97 -5.76 -2.24 1.62
N ARG A 98 -6.21 -1.16 0.98
CA ARG A 98 -7.59 -0.67 1.09
C ARG A 98 -8.60 -1.70 0.57
N LYS A 99 -8.33 -2.35 -0.56
CA LYS A 99 -9.19 -3.39 -1.15
C LYS A 99 -9.39 -4.58 -0.21
N PHE A 100 -8.37 -4.95 0.57
CA PHE A 100 -8.42 -6.06 1.54
C PHE A 100 -8.71 -5.59 2.98
N ASN A 101 -9.23 -4.37 3.18
CA ASN A 101 -9.62 -3.82 4.49
C ASN A 101 -8.49 -3.77 5.54
N ARG A 102 -7.22 -3.64 5.11
CA ARG A 102 -6.05 -3.53 6.00
C ARG A 102 -5.73 -2.06 6.28
N TYR A 103 -6.63 -1.39 6.98
CA TYR A 103 -6.56 0.05 7.25
C TYR A 103 -5.30 0.51 8.01
N PRO A 104 -4.82 -0.18 9.09
CA PRO A 104 -3.64 0.28 9.81
C PRO A 104 -2.35 0.25 8.98
N GLU A 105 -2.22 -0.74 8.10
CA GLU A 105 -1.07 -0.84 7.18
C GLU A 105 -1.17 0.20 6.08
N ALA A 106 -2.38 0.39 5.51
CA ALA A 106 -2.63 1.45 4.53
C ALA A 106 -2.32 2.84 5.10
N LEU A 107 -2.70 3.09 6.35
CA LEU A 107 -2.42 4.33 7.06
C LEU A 107 -0.91 4.58 7.19
N ARG A 108 -0.12 3.55 7.53
CA ARG A 108 1.35 3.68 7.59
C ARG A 108 1.95 4.10 6.24
N LEU A 109 1.46 3.53 5.14
CA LEU A 109 1.92 3.91 3.80
C LEU A 109 1.49 5.34 3.44
N ALA A 110 0.25 5.73 3.79
CA ALA A 110 -0.24 7.10 3.58
C ALA A 110 0.58 8.14 4.36
N MET A 111 0.99 7.80 5.59
CA MET A 111 1.88 8.63 6.40
C MET A 111 3.27 8.74 5.80
N GLN A 112 3.80 7.67 5.19
CA GLN A 112 5.07 7.71 4.47
C GLN A 112 5.00 8.59 3.21
N LEU A 113 3.85 8.61 2.52
CA LEU A 113 3.57 9.51 1.40
C LEU A 113 3.33 10.97 1.83
N ASN A 114 3.14 11.21 3.13
CA ASN A 114 2.83 12.52 3.72
C ASN A 114 1.58 13.19 3.09
N ASP A 115 0.60 12.39 2.65
CA ASP A 115 -0.65 12.88 2.09
C ASP A 115 -1.76 12.87 3.14
N VAL A 116 -2.04 14.03 3.71
CA VAL A 116 -3.06 14.20 4.76
C VAL A 116 -4.45 13.83 4.26
N THR A 117 -4.77 14.08 2.99
CA THR A 117 -6.09 13.78 2.44
C THR A 117 -6.33 12.27 2.37
N LEU A 118 -5.32 11.51 1.95
CA LEU A 118 -5.38 10.04 1.95
C LEU A 118 -5.46 9.48 3.37
N ILE A 119 -4.77 10.10 4.33
CA ILE A 119 -4.83 9.71 5.74
C ILE A 119 -6.27 9.87 6.27
N GLU A 120 -6.91 11.01 6.01
CA GLU A 120 -8.30 11.28 6.41
C GLU A 120 -9.28 10.30 5.76
N GLU A 121 -9.13 10.04 4.45
CA GLU A 121 -9.96 9.06 3.76
C GLU A 121 -9.85 7.66 4.38
N ILE A 122 -8.62 7.20 4.66
CA ILE A 122 -8.40 5.87 5.25
C ILE A 122 -9.00 5.80 6.65
N PHE A 123 -8.77 6.85 7.46
CA PHE A 123 -9.29 6.93 8.82
C PHE A 123 -10.82 6.90 8.87
N ASN A 124 -11.48 7.67 7.98
CA ASN A 124 -12.95 7.73 7.89
C ASN A 124 -13.57 6.50 7.22
N SER A 125 -12.83 5.79 6.37
CA SER A 125 -13.31 4.55 5.74
C SER A 125 -13.35 3.35 6.68
N CYS A 126 -12.73 3.44 7.86
CA CYS A 126 -12.70 2.35 8.82
C CYS A 126 -13.98 2.31 9.67
N LEU A 127 -14.77 1.24 9.54
CA LEU A 127 -16.00 1.06 10.30
C LEU A 127 -15.77 0.46 11.70
N ASP A 128 -14.62 -0.21 11.92
CA ASP A 128 -14.30 -0.82 13.21
C ASP A 128 -13.67 0.22 14.14
N LYS A 129 -14.44 0.62 15.16
CA LYS A 129 -14.05 1.56 16.20
C LYS A 129 -12.76 1.18 16.92
N SER A 130 -12.51 -0.11 17.12
CA SER A 130 -11.30 -0.58 17.81
C SER A 130 -10.05 -0.32 16.96
N ILE A 131 -10.14 -0.62 15.66
CA ILE A 131 -9.06 -0.37 14.69
C ILE A 131 -8.89 1.14 14.50
N GLN A 132 -9.97 1.91 14.47
CA GLN A 132 -9.93 3.37 14.39
C GLN A 132 -9.20 3.98 15.59
N LYS A 133 -9.45 3.51 16.82
CA LYS A 133 -8.70 3.93 18.01
C LYS A 133 -7.22 3.55 17.92
N GLN A 134 -6.88 2.36 17.41
CA GLN A 134 -5.48 1.97 17.17
C GLN A 134 -4.79 2.90 16.17
N MET A 135 -5.47 3.25 15.08
CA MET A 135 -4.98 4.23 14.10
C MET A 135 -4.79 5.62 14.72
N ALA A 136 -5.70 6.06 15.58
CA ALA A 136 -5.58 7.31 16.32
C ALA A 136 -4.32 7.33 17.21
N PHE A 137 -4.00 6.22 17.89
CA PHE A 137 -2.73 6.12 18.65
C PHE A 137 -1.50 6.24 17.75
N MET A 138 -1.55 5.67 16.54
CA MET A 138 -0.43 5.78 15.58
C MET A 138 -0.24 7.23 15.13
N LEU A 139 -1.34 7.94 14.84
CA LEU A 139 -1.33 9.35 14.44
C LEU A 139 -0.86 10.25 15.57
N GLY A 140 -1.38 10.07 16.78
CA GLY A 140 -0.97 10.85 17.96
C GLY A 140 0.50 10.65 18.32
N ARG A 141 1.06 9.46 18.08
CA ARG A 141 2.50 9.21 18.26
C ARG A 141 3.36 9.90 17.21
N GLN A 142 2.86 10.03 15.99
CA GLN A 142 3.52 10.67 14.86
C GLN A 142 3.20 12.17 14.76
N GLN A 143 2.42 12.69 15.71
CA GLN A 143 2.01 14.10 15.82
C GLN A 143 1.31 14.63 14.55
N ILE A 144 0.57 13.75 13.86
CA ILE A 144 -0.28 14.14 12.75
C ILE A 144 -1.66 14.47 13.30
N PHE A 145 -2.05 15.74 13.13
CA PHE A 145 -3.36 16.23 13.52
C PHE A 145 -4.33 16.07 12.35
N LEU A 146 -5.43 15.37 12.59
CA LEU A 146 -6.54 15.25 11.65
C LEU A 146 -7.74 16.01 12.21
N GLU A 147 -8.51 16.61 11.31
CA GLU A 147 -9.83 17.13 11.65
C GLU A 147 -10.80 15.94 11.75
N ILE A 148 -11.00 15.45 12.97
CA ILE A 148 -11.93 14.36 13.25
C ILE A 148 -13.35 14.93 13.14
N ASN A 149 -14.25 14.20 12.47
CA ASN A 149 -15.64 14.64 12.36
C ASN A 149 -16.32 14.62 13.74
N GLU A 150 -16.85 15.76 14.16
CA GLU A 150 -17.56 15.98 15.43
C GLU A 150 -18.82 15.11 15.57
N ASP A 151 -19.38 14.63 14.45
CA ASP A 151 -20.58 13.79 14.43
C ASP A 151 -20.31 12.32 14.85
N LEU A 152 -19.05 11.94 15.09
CA LEU A 152 -18.71 10.58 15.52
C LEU A 152 -19.03 10.38 17.01
N ASP A 153 -19.73 9.29 17.34
CA ASP A 153 -20.07 8.94 18.74
C ASP A 153 -18.83 8.86 19.68
N ASP A 154 -17.66 8.54 19.12
CA ASP A 154 -16.39 8.40 19.84
C ASP A 154 -15.46 9.61 19.65
N TYR A 155 -15.98 10.77 19.22
CA TYR A 155 -15.18 11.97 18.92
C TYR A 155 -14.27 12.37 20.08
N ASP A 156 -14.82 12.50 21.30
CA ASP A 156 -14.06 12.91 22.49
C ASP A 156 -12.89 11.95 22.79
N ASP A 157 -13.15 10.64 22.73
CA ASP A 157 -12.14 9.59 22.92
C ASP A 157 -11.03 9.70 21.85
N LEU A 158 -11.41 9.89 20.58
CA LEU A 158 -10.46 9.96 19.48
C LEU A 158 -9.60 11.23 19.52
N VAL A 159 -10.18 12.37 19.90
CA VAL A 159 -9.44 13.63 20.11
C VAL A 159 -8.47 13.49 21.29
N GLU A 160 -8.91 12.87 22.38
CA GLU A 160 -8.04 12.62 23.53
C GLU A 160 -6.86 11.71 23.17
N ILE A 161 -7.12 10.62 22.44
CA ILE A 161 -6.08 9.69 21.97
C ILE A 161 -5.10 10.37 21.00
N THR A 162 -5.60 11.11 20.01
CA THR A 162 -4.73 11.79 19.03
C THR A 162 -3.89 12.91 19.68
N SER A 163 -4.41 13.56 20.72
CA SER A 163 -3.65 14.54 21.52
C SER A 163 -2.52 13.90 22.35
N ASN A 164 -2.52 12.56 22.47
CA ASN A 164 -1.52 11.78 23.19
C ASN A 164 -1.38 12.18 24.67
N SER A 165 -2.46 12.65 25.29
CA SER A 165 -2.51 13.19 26.65
C SER A 165 -2.14 12.16 27.72
N HIS A 166 -2.58 10.90 27.56
CA HIS A 166 -2.38 9.81 28.52
C HIS A 166 -1.07 9.04 28.33
N LEU A 167 -0.18 9.48 27.43
CA LEU A 167 1.07 8.77 27.13
C LEU A 167 1.91 8.49 28.38
N ASN A 168 2.09 9.52 29.22
CA ASN A 168 2.91 9.43 30.43
C ASN A 168 2.29 8.44 31.44
N SER A 169 0.98 8.54 31.68
CA SER A 169 0.26 7.60 32.55
C SER A 169 0.36 6.16 32.07
N HIS A 170 0.25 5.91 30.77
CA HIS A 170 0.39 4.57 30.21
C HIS A 170 1.80 4.00 30.41
N PHE A 171 2.85 4.79 30.17
CA PHE A 171 4.22 4.35 30.43
C PHE A 171 4.49 4.09 31.92
N LEU A 172 3.96 4.93 32.82
CA LEU A 172 4.08 4.72 34.26
C LEU A 172 3.34 3.47 34.72
N SER A 173 2.17 3.16 34.14
CA SER A 173 1.43 1.94 34.44
C SER A 173 2.21 0.70 33.99
N LEU A 174 2.72 0.71 32.76
CA LEU A 174 3.53 -0.39 32.22
C LEU A 174 4.78 -0.63 33.08
N ALA A 175 5.47 0.43 33.49
CA ALA A 175 6.65 0.32 34.34
C ALA A 175 6.35 -0.18 35.77
N ARG A 176 5.10 -0.11 36.23
CA ARG A 176 4.66 -0.68 37.52
C ARG A 176 4.31 -2.17 37.41
N GLU A 177 3.93 -2.64 36.22
CA GLU A 177 3.52 -4.03 35.97
C GLU A 177 4.68 -4.94 35.54
N LEU A 178 5.81 -4.36 35.10
CA LEU A 178 7.08 -5.05 34.82
C LEU A 178 7.90 -5.28 36.10
#